data_AF-A0AAD8L299-F1
#
_entry.id   AF-A0AAD8L299-F1
#
_cell.length_a   1.000
_cell.length_b   1.000
_cell.length_c   1.000
_cell.angle_alpha   90.00
_cell.angle_beta   90.00
_cell.angle_gamma   90.00
#
_symmetry.space_group_name_H-M   'P 1'
#
loop_
_entity.id
_entity.type
_entity.pdbx_description
1 polymer ?
#
loop_
_entity_poly.entity_id
_entity_poly.type
_entity_poly.pdbx_seq_one_letter_code
_entity_poly.pdbx_strand_id
1 'polypeptide(L)'
;MGSNEDTFSYAMELTNSTSLTMVLVNTIKLKVLETIVEAGPDARLSSHDIASRLSTSNLDAPDMLDRMLRLLATNSIVTCTERIQGSRRVRLYGLTPVAKYFIPNEDEASLGPFMQLVQDKVFIDNW
;
A
#
# COMPACT_ATOMS: atom_id res chain seq x y z
N MET A 1 -2.76 16.58 27.82
CA MET A 1 -3.48 15.29 27.88
C MET A 1 -4.60 15.40 26.87
N GLY A 2 -4.62 14.57 25.82
CA GLY A 2 -5.67 14.60 24.80
C GLY A 2 -7.04 14.31 25.41
N SER A 3 -8.11 14.69 24.72
CA SER A 3 -9.46 14.33 25.14
C SER A 3 -9.63 12.80 25.19
N ASN A 4 -10.65 12.30 25.88
CA ASN A 4 -10.95 10.86 25.88
C ASN A 4 -11.18 10.32 24.46
N GLU A 5 -11.70 11.15 23.56
CA GLU A 5 -11.92 10.83 22.14
C GLU A 5 -10.60 10.69 21.37
N ASP A 6 -9.62 11.56 21.63
CA ASP A 6 -8.28 11.47 21.03
C ASP A 6 -7.56 10.19 21.50
N THR A 7 -7.72 9.87 22.78
CA THR A 7 -7.11 8.67 23.38
C THR A 7 -7.71 7.39 22.80
N PHE A 8 -9.04 7.36 22.62
CA PHE A 8 -9.74 6.25 21.99
C PHE A 8 -9.32 6.07 20.52
N SER A 9 -9.25 7.17 19.77
CA SER A 9 -8.83 7.15 18.37
C SER A 9 -7.41 6.61 18.21
N TYR A 10 -6.50 7.02 19.09
CA TYR A 10 -5.14 6.48 19.11
C TYR A 10 -5.09 4.98 19.47
N ALA A 11 -5.88 4.53 20.45
CA ALA A 11 -5.98 3.11 20.77
C ALA A 11 -6.49 2.28 19.58
N MET A 12 -7.44 2.82 18.81
CA MET A 12 -7.92 2.22 17.57
C MET A 12 -6.85 2.17 16.48
N GLU A 13 -6.05 3.23 16.32
CA GLU A 13 -4.92 3.26 15.39
C GLU A 13 -3.88 2.19 15.73
N LEU A 14 -3.50 2.08 17.01
CA LEU A 14 -2.58 1.05 17.50
C LEU A 14 -3.12 -0.36 17.23
N THR A 15 -4.41 -0.59 17.45
CA THR A 15 -5.07 -1.88 17.16
C THR A 15 -5.02 -2.21 15.68
N ASN A 16 -5.11 -1.22 14.80
CA ASN A 16 -5.07 -1.40 13.35
C ASN A 16 -3.65 -1.43 12.76
N SER A 17 -2.60 -1.25 13.57
CA SER A 17 -1.20 -1.24 13.12
C SER A 17 -0.79 -2.56 12.43
N THR A 18 -1.30 -3.71 12.89
CA THR A 18 -1.03 -5.00 12.26
C THR A 18 -1.57 -5.07 10.83
N SER A 19 -2.75 -4.48 10.59
CA SER A 19 -3.34 -4.39 9.26
C SER A 19 -2.44 -3.62 8.29
N LEU A 20 -1.82 -2.52 8.76
CA LEU A 20 -0.88 -1.74 7.95
C LEU A 20 0.31 -2.60 7.52
N THR A 21 0.97 -3.28 8.46
CA THR A 21 2.14 -4.12 8.18
C THR A 21 1.78 -5.26 7.22
N MET A 22 0.63 -5.92 7.43
CA MET A 22 0.13 -6.99 6.57
C MET A 22 -0.21 -6.51 5.16
N VAL A 23 -0.83 -5.35 5.00
CA VAL A 23 -1.12 -4.79 3.68
C VAL A 23 0.17 -4.39 2.97
N LEU A 24 1.09 -3.73 3.66
CA LEU A 24 2.37 -3.30 3.08
C LEU A 24 3.17 -4.50 2.55
N VAL A 25 3.36 -5.55 3.36
CA VAL A 25 4.11 -6.73 2.91
C VAL A 25 3.44 -7.43 1.72
N ASN A 26 2.10 -7.47 1.67
CA ASN A 26 1.39 -8.03 0.51
C ASN A 26 1.51 -7.15 -0.74
N THR A 27 1.48 -5.82 -0.62
CA THR A 27 1.74 -4.93 -1.78
C THR A 27 3.14 -5.10 -2.35
N ILE A 28 4.13 -5.40 -1.50
CA ILE A 28 5.50 -5.71 -1.92
C ILE A 28 5.53 -7.06 -2.65
N LYS A 29 4.96 -8.12 -2.04
CA LYS A 29 4.89 -9.46 -2.66
C LYS A 29 4.18 -9.46 -4.02
N LEU A 30 3.12 -8.66 -4.15
CA LEU A 30 2.36 -8.49 -5.38
C LEU A 30 2.97 -7.50 -6.37
N LYS A 31 4.13 -6.90 -6.06
CA LYS A 31 4.82 -5.92 -6.92
C LYS A 31 3.95 -4.71 -7.30
N VAL A 32 3.03 -4.33 -6.41
CA VAL A 32 2.11 -3.20 -6.62
C VAL A 32 2.88 -1.88 -6.70
N LEU A 33 3.86 -1.69 -5.81
CA LEU A 33 4.67 -0.47 -5.78
C LEU A 33 5.60 -0.35 -7.01
N GLU A 34 6.21 -1.47 -7.42
CA GLU A 34 6.98 -1.61 -8.66
C GLU A 34 6.11 -1.24 -9.88
N THR A 35 4.88 -1.77 -9.96
CA THR A 35 3.96 -1.46 -11.06
C THR A 35 3.68 0.04 -11.22
N ILE A 36 3.60 0.78 -10.10
CA ILE A 36 3.41 2.23 -10.12
C ILE A 36 4.68 2.95 -10.59
N VAL A 37 5.87 2.55 -10.11
CA VAL A 37 7.13 3.19 -10.51
C VAL A 37 7.47 2.96 -11.98
N GLU A 38 7.15 1.77 -12.51
CA GLU A 38 7.34 1.40 -13.92
C GLU A 38 6.45 2.22 -14.86
N ALA A 39 5.33 2.77 -14.36
CA ALA A 39 4.50 3.68 -15.13
C ALA A 39 5.12 5.09 -15.27
N GLY A 40 6.16 5.40 -14.48
CA GLY A 40 6.92 6.64 -14.52
C GLY A 40 7.06 7.31 -13.13
N PRO A 41 8.06 8.20 -12.94
CA PRO A 41 8.35 8.83 -11.65
C PRO A 41 7.17 9.59 -11.01
N ASP A 42 6.32 10.21 -11.83
CA ASP A 42 5.15 10.99 -11.40
C ASP A 42 3.82 10.30 -11.75
N ALA A 43 3.88 9.00 -12.04
CA ALA A 43 2.70 8.26 -12.45
C ALA A 43 1.64 8.21 -11.35
N ARG A 44 0.38 8.32 -11.78
CA ARG A 44 -0.78 8.14 -10.92
C ARG A 44 -1.73 7.16 -11.59
N LEU A 45 -1.89 5.99 -10.98
CA LEU A 45 -2.64 4.88 -11.55
C LEU A 45 -3.91 4.62 -10.74
N SER A 46 -5.00 4.28 -11.40
CA SER A 46 -6.15 3.70 -10.71
C SER A 46 -5.86 2.27 -10.27
N SER A 47 -6.65 1.73 -9.33
CA SER A 47 -6.53 0.32 -8.96
C SER A 47 -6.80 -0.64 -10.12
N HIS A 48 -7.64 -0.22 -11.09
CA HIS A 48 -7.87 -0.96 -12.34
C HIS A 48 -6.64 -0.96 -13.25
N ASP A 49 -5.96 0.18 -13.39
CA ASP A 49 -4.72 0.26 -14.19
C ASP A 49 -3.63 -0.64 -13.59
N ILE A 50 -3.50 -0.64 -12.26
CA ILE A 50 -2.55 -1.48 -11.54
C ILE A 50 -2.89 -2.96 -11.73
N ALA A 51 -4.16 -3.36 -11.53
CA ALA A 51 -4.60 -4.73 -11.73
C ALA A 51 -4.34 -5.22 -13.17
N SER A 52 -4.61 -4.37 -14.15
CA SER A 52 -4.36 -4.65 -15.57
C SER A 52 -2.88 -4.88 -15.85
N ARG A 53 -1.99 -4.03 -15.33
CA ARG A 53 -0.52 -4.17 -15.48
C ARG A 53 0.01 -5.43 -14.79
N LEU A 54 -0.56 -5.80 -13.64
CA LEU A 54 -0.26 -7.05 -12.95
C LEU A 54 -0.79 -8.30 -13.68
N SER A 55 -1.55 -8.13 -14.78
CA SER A 55 -2.10 -9.20 -15.60
C SER A 55 -2.91 -10.23 -14.80
N THR A 56 -3.65 -9.75 -13.79
CA THR A 56 -4.46 -10.62 -12.91
C THR A 56 -5.75 -11.07 -13.60
N SER A 57 -6.11 -12.35 -13.42
CA SER A 57 -7.39 -12.91 -13.86
C SER A 57 -8.51 -12.73 -12.82
N ASN A 58 -8.18 -12.26 -11.61
CA ASN A 58 -9.15 -12.06 -10.54
C ASN A 58 -9.94 -10.77 -10.76
N LEU A 59 -11.25 -10.91 -11.00
CA LEU A 59 -12.18 -9.80 -11.23
C LEU A 59 -12.32 -8.87 -10.00
N ASP A 60 -12.08 -9.38 -8.79
CA ASP A 60 -12.15 -8.61 -7.54
C ASP A 60 -10.83 -7.89 -7.22
N ALA A 61 -9.75 -8.18 -7.96
CA ALA A 61 -8.43 -7.62 -7.68
C ALA A 61 -8.38 -6.09 -7.66
N PRO A 62 -9.06 -5.35 -8.57
CA PRO A 62 -9.02 -3.90 -8.50
C PRO A 62 -9.65 -3.32 -7.24
N ASP A 63 -10.73 -3.91 -6.72
CA ASP A 63 -11.37 -3.46 -5.49
C ASP A 63 -10.54 -3.81 -4.25
N MET A 64 -9.89 -4.98 -4.27
CA MET A 64 -8.92 -5.37 -3.23
C MET A 64 -7.73 -4.41 -3.20
N LEU A 65 -7.17 -4.09 -4.37
CA LEU A 65 -6.06 -3.14 -4.50
C LEU A 65 -6.46 -1.74 -4.06
N ASP A 66 -7.67 -1.25 -4.39
CA ASP A 66 -8.15 0.06 -3.91
C ASP A 66 -8.18 0.12 -2.38
N ARG A 67 -8.66 -0.95 -1.72
CA ARG A 67 -8.69 -1.04 -0.25
C ARG A 67 -7.29 -1.05 0.36
N MET A 68 -6.37 -1.81 -0.23
CA MET A 68 -4.97 -1.87 0.21
C MET A 68 -4.29 -0.51 0.07
N LEU A 69 -4.39 0.09 -1.12
CA LEU A 69 -3.75 1.38 -1.43
C LEU A 69 -4.33 2.53 -0.62
N ARG A 70 -5.62 2.49 -0.28
CA ARG A 70 -6.22 3.46 0.67
C ARG A 70 -5.57 3.39 2.05
N LEU A 71 -5.37 2.20 2.60
CA LEU A 71 -4.71 2.06 3.90
C LEU A 71 -3.26 2.55 3.85
N LEU A 72 -2.56 2.30 2.75
CA LEU A 72 -1.22 2.83 2.55
C LEU A 72 -1.23 4.37 2.40
N ALA A 73 -2.27 4.93 1.78
CA ALA A 73 -2.42 6.37 1.60
C ALA A 73 -2.69 7.10 2.92
N THR A 74 -3.51 6.53 3.82
CA THR A 74 -3.71 7.10 5.17
C THR A 74 -2.44 7.14 5.99
N ASN A 75 -1.46 6.28 5.66
CA ASN A 75 -0.14 6.21 6.28
C ASN A 75 0.96 6.88 5.44
N SER A 76 0.60 7.69 4.44
CA SER A 76 1.53 8.46 3.60
C SER A 76 2.59 7.62 2.85
N ILE A 77 2.35 6.33 2.63
CA ILE A 77 3.23 5.46 1.84
C ILE A 77 2.95 5.67 0.35
N VAL A 78 1.69 5.91 -0.01
CA VAL A 78 1.28 6.31 -1.36
C VAL A 78 0.47 7.60 -1.27
N THR A 79 0.39 8.33 -2.38
CA THR A 79 -0.56 9.42 -2.54
C THR A 79 -1.91 8.86 -2.98
N CYS A 80 -3.01 9.56 -2.65
CA CYS A 80 -4.34 9.25 -3.16
C CYS A 80 -4.99 10.55 -3.62
N THR A 81 -5.36 10.62 -4.90
CA THR A 81 -6.06 11.78 -5.46
C THR A 81 -7.31 11.34 -6.21
N GLU A 82 -8.37 12.14 -6.19
CA GLU A 82 -9.58 11.85 -6.96
C GLU A 82 -9.54 12.53 -8.32
N ARG A 83 -9.91 11.80 -9.37
CA ARG A 83 -10.13 12.30 -10.72
C ARG A 83 -11.57 12.01 -11.13
N ILE A 84 -12.22 13.01 -11.72
CA ILE A 84 -13.55 12.84 -12.33
C ILE A 84 -13.34 12.27 -13.74
N GLN A 85 -13.94 11.11 -14.01
CA GLN A 85 -14.03 10.52 -15.35
C GLN A 85 -15.51 10.36 -15.72
N GLY A 86 -16.02 11.29 -16.52
CA GLY A 86 -17.45 11.40 -16.82
C GLY A 86 -18.25 11.66 -15.54
N SER A 87 -19.17 10.76 -15.20
CA SER A 87 -19.97 10.84 -13.97
C SER A 87 -19.36 10.13 -12.75
N ARG A 88 -18.22 9.44 -12.92
CA ARG A 88 -17.60 8.63 -11.85
C ARG A 88 -16.39 9.33 -11.26
N ARG A 89 -16.20 9.18 -9.95
CA ARG A 89 -14.97 9.57 -9.25
C ARG A 89 -14.05 8.35 -9.16
N VAL A 90 -12.83 8.48 -9.63
CA VAL A 90 -11.82 7.43 -9.63
C VAL A 90 -10.65 7.89 -8.78
N ARG A 91 -10.20 7.04 -7.85
CA ARG A 91 -8.98 7.28 -7.07
C ARG A 91 -7.76 6.90 -7.90
N LEU A 92 -6.75 7.76 -7.84
CA LEU A 92 -5.46 7.55 -8.46
C LEU A 92 -4.38 7.56 -7.39
N TYR A 93 -3.48 6.60 -7.47
CA TYR A 93 -2.40 6.36 -6.54
C TYR A 93 -1.05 6.59 -7.19
N GLY A 94 -0.19 7.34 -6.51
CA GLY A 94 1.21 7.56 -6.89
C GLY A 94 2.12 7.31 -5.70
N LEU A 95 3.42 7.18 -5.92
CA LEU A 95 4.38 6.89 -4.85
C LEU A 95 4.73 8.14 -4.02
N THR A 96 4.99 7.95 -2.73
CA THR A 96 5.68 8.97 -1.91
C THR A 96 7.17 8.62 -1.79
N PRO A 97 8.01 9.54 -1.30
CA PRO A 97 9.43 9.24 -1.06
C PRO A 97 9.69 8.07 -0.09
N VAL A 98 8.72 7.71 0.77
CA VAL A 98 8.83 6.55 1.67
C VAL A 98 8.71 5.24 0.90
N ALA A 99 7.86 5.18 -0.13
CA ALA A 99 7.65 3.96 -0.90
C ALA A 99 8.91 3.43 -1.57
N LYS A 100 9.88 4.30 -1.90
CA LYS A 100 11.13 3.91 -2.56
C LYS A 100 11.94 2.88 -1.77
N TYR A 101 11.83 2.86 -0.44
CA TYR A 101 12.55 1.90 0.40
C TYR A 101 11.94 0.50 0.36
N PHE A 102 10.74 0.36 -0.20
CA PHE A 102 10.04 -0.91 -0.35
C PHE A 102 10.06 -1.43 -1.80
N ILE A 103 10.78 -0.74 -2.69
CA ILE A 103 10.98 -1.10 -4.09
C ILE A 103 12.48 -1.43 -4.26
N PRO A 104 12.86 -2.53 -4.93
CA PRO A 104 14.26 -2.83 -5.22
C PRO A 104 14.94 -1.67 -5.97
N ASN A 105 16.11 -1.25 -5.51
CA ASN A 105 16.95 -0.29 -6.22
C ASN A 105 17.81 -0.98 -7.30
N GLU A 106 18.75 -0.25 -7.90
CA GLU A 106 19.67 -0.78 -8.93
C GLU A 106 20.54 -1.95 -8.42
N ASP A 107 20.82 -2.00 -7.12
CA ASP A 107 21.56 -3.07 -6.45
C ASP A 107 20.63 -4.17 -5.89
N GLU A 108 19.36 -4.19 -6.30
CA GLU A 108 18.29 -5.08 -5.83
C GLU A 108 17.98 -4.96 -4.32
N ALA A 109 18.49 -3.93 -3.65
CA ALA A 109 18.29 -3.70 -2.23
C ALA A 109 16.94 -3.01 -1.94
N SER A 110 16.23 -3.50 -0.93
CA SER A 110 15.02 -2.87 -0.36
C SER A 110 14.73 -3.40 1.05
N LEU A 111 13.79 -2.77 1.76
CA LEU A 111 13.22 -3.28 3.01
C LEU A 111 12.20 -4.41 2.79
N GLY A 112 11.88 -4.76 1.54
CA GLY A 112 10.92 -5.81 1.21
C GLY A 112 11.26 -7.17 1.85
N PRO A 113 12.48 -7.71 1.67
CA PRO A 113 12.90 -8.95 2.31
C PRO A 113 12.82 -8.91 3.84
N PHE A 114 13.20 -7.77 4.45
CA PHE A 114 13.10 -7.59 5.89
C PHE A 114 11.64 -7.61 6.37
N MET A 115 10.73 -6.92 5.67
CA MET A 115 9.29 -6.95 5.96
C MET A 115 8.70 -8.35 5.83
N GLN A 116 9.17 -9.14 4.85
CA GLN A 116 8.74 -10.53 4.70
C GLN A 116 9.24 -11.42 5.85
N LEU A 117 10.47 -11.20 6.32
CA LEU A 117 11.03 -11.91 7.46
C LEU A 117 10.25 -11.62 8.75
N VAL A 118 9.98 -10.35 9.06
CA VAL A 118 9.26 -9.94 10.28
C VAL A 118 7.82 -10.45 10.29
N GLN A 119 7.20 -10.57 9.11
CA GLN A 119 5.84 -11.10 8.95
C GLN A 119 5.81 -12.61 8.67
N ASP A 120 6.96 -13.29 8.69
CA ASP A 120 7.00 -14.74 8.60
C ASP A 120 6.37 -15.34 9.87
N LYS A 121 5.67 -16.46 9.68
CA LYS A 121 4.98 -17.14 10.78
C LYS A 121 5.94 -17.45 11.93
N VAL A 122 7.16 -17.90 11.64
CA VAL A 122 8.15 -18.22 12.69
C VAL A 122 8.48 -16.98 13.51
N PHE A 123 8.65 -15.81 12.88
CA PHE A 123 8.95 -14.58 13.61
C PHE A 123 7.75 -14.07 14.41
N ILE A 124 6.54 -14.10 13.84
CA ILE A 124 5.32 -13.69 14.55
C ILE A 124 5.05 -14.59 15.76
N ASP A 125 5.21 -15.92 15.62
CA ASP A 125 4.94 -16.89 16.69
C ASP A 125 5.93 -16.76 17.88
N ASN A 126 7.04 -16.00 17.73
CA ASN A 126 8.05 -15.77 18.77
C ASN A 126 7.82 -14.52 19.62
N TRP A 127 6.85 -13.66 19.29
CA TRP A 127 6.45 -12.50 20.09
C TRP A 127 5.38 -12.87 21.11
#